data_AF-A0A2L1JDF9-F1
#
_entry.id   AF-A0A2L1JDF9-F1
#
_cell.length_a   1.000
_cell.length_b   1.000
_cell.length_c   1.000
_cell.angle_alpha   90.00
_cell.angle_beta   90.00
_cell.angle_gamma   90.00
#
_symmetry.space_group_name_H-M   'P 1'
#
loop_
_entity.id
_entity.type
_entity.pdbx_description
1 polymer ?
#
loop_
_entity_poly.entity_id
_entity_poly.type
_entity_poly.pdbx_seq_one_letter_code
_entity_poly.pdbx_strand_id
1 'polypeptide(L)'
;MLTGQPQPLEIASKTLKAETLQAVRTSPSYNLKGWKILDRWAFNTPARLVALEAEGEVILLGRLLEQQTLEQNVLNQAVERLQTGSTAHEILAQSEISLEL
;
A
#
# COMPACT_ATOMS: atom_id res chain seq x y z
N MET A 1 -24.82 9.67 5.65
CA MET A 1 -24.17 8.63 4.84
C MET A 1 -22.83 8.31 5.49
N LEU A 2 -22.65 7.11 6.02
CA LEU A 2 -21.40 6.69 6.66
C LEU A 2 -20.39 6.32 5.56
N THR A 3 -19.71 7.29 4.97
CA THR A 3 -18.47 7.03 4.23
C THR A 3 -17.35 6.93 5.26
N GLY A 4 -17.37 5.88 6.07
CA GLY A 4 -16.23 5.53 6.90
C GLY A 4 -15.09 5.20 5.97
N GLN A 5 -14.04 6.03 5.93
CA GLN A 5 -12.79 5.59 5.31
C GLN A 5 -12.41 4.29 6.03
N PRO A 6 -12.21 3.17 5.31
CA PRO A 6 -11.81 1.92 5.94
C PRO A 6 -10.57 2.21 6.78
N GLN A 7 -10.56 1.67 8.00
CA GLN A 7 -9.38 1.87 8.84
C GLN A 7 -8.19 1.23 8.13
N PRO A 8 -7.03 1.89 8.08
CA PRO A 8 -5.88 1.31 7.40
C PRO A 8 -5.57 -0.08 7.96
N LEU A 9 -5.26 -1.02 7.08
CA LEU A 9 -5.04 -2.44 7.31
C LEU A 9 -6.31 -3.25 7.62
N GLU A 10 -7.52 -2.70 7.47
CA GLU A 10 -8.76 -3.43 7.71
C GLU A 10 -8.93 -4.63 6.76
N ILE A 11 -8.61 -4.46 5.48
CA ILE A 11 -8.70 -5.55 4.48
C ILE A 11 -7.52 -6.49 4.67
N ALA A 12 -6.31 -5.94 4.82
CA ALA A 12 -5.10 -6.72 5.05
C ALA A 12 -5.20 -7.59 6.32
N SER A 13 -5.93 -7.15 7.35
CA SER A 13 -6.18 -7.92 8.58
C SER A 13 -6.95 -9.22 8.39
N LYS A 14 -7.67 -9.36 7.27
CA LYS A 14 -8.41 -10.57 6.94
C LYS A 14 -7.58 -11.56 6.11
N THR A 15 -6.41 -11.14 5.64
CA THR A 15 -5.57 -11.87 4.67
C THR A 15 -4.21 -12.25 5.25
N LEU A 16 -3.57 -11.34 5.98
CA LEU A 16 -2.22 -11.49 6.54
C LEU A 16 -2.27 -11.88 8.03
N LYS A 17 -1.15 -12.44 8.51
CA LYS A 17 -0.93 -12.75 9.91
C LYS A 17 -0.84 -11.48 10.77
N ALA A 18 -1.25 -11.62 12.02
CA ALA A 18 -1.21 -10.52 12.98
C ALA A 18 0.21 -10.00 13.21
N GLU A 19 1.22 -10.89 13.19
CA GLU A 19 2.63 -10.53 13.39
C GLU A 19 3.14 -9.63 12.26
N THR A 20 2.83 -9.96 11.01
CA THR A 20 3.21 -9.16 9.83
C THR A 20 2.56 -7.77 9.88
N LEU A 21 1.28 -7.69 10.25
CA LEU A 21 0.60 -6.39 10.42
C LEU A 21 1.19 -5.59 11.57
N GLN A 22 1.60 -6.25 12.65
CA GLN A 22 2.27 -5.61 13.77
C GLN A 22 3.62 -5.04 13.35
N ALA A 23 4.42 -5.78 12.60
CA ALA A 23 5.71 -5.32 12.08
C ALA A 23 5.56 -4.06 11.19
N VAL A 24 4.51 -4.02 10.36
CA VAL A 24 4.19 -2.85 9.53
C VAL A 24 3.73 -1.66 10.36
N ARG A 25 3.00 -1.89 11.46
CA ARG A 25 2.51 -0.82 12.36
C ARG A 25 3.60 -0.22 13.23
N THR A 26 4.55 -1.04 13.70
CA THR A 26 5.60 -0.59 14.64
C THR A 26 6.83 -0.05 13.94
N SER A 27 7.07 -0.44 12.69
CA SER A 27 8.22 0.02 11.93
C SER A 27 8.05 1.48 11.46
N PRO A 28 9.05 2.36 11.67
CA PRO A 28 9.01 3.73 11.17
C PRO A 28 9.14 3.84 9.65
N SER A 29 9.51 2.75 8.96
CA SER A 29 9.66 2.71 7.51
C SER A 29 8.32 2.76 6.77
N TYR A 30 7.23 2.38 7.42
CA TYR A 30 5.89 2.38 6.83
C TYR A 30 5.04 3.48 7.42
N ASN A 31 4.28 4.13 6.57
CA ASN A 31 3.31 5.12 6.97
C ASN A 31 1.93 4.76 6.39
N LEU A 32 0.97 5.67 6.54
CA LEU A 32 -0.39 5.50 6.04
C LEU A 32 -0.45 5.09 4.55
N LYS A 33 0.52 5.50 3.71
CA LYS A 33 0.58 5.10 2.30
C LYS A 33 0.90 3.61 2.18
N GLY A 34 1.92 3.11 2.87
CA GLY A 34 2.23 1.68 2.94
C GLY A 34 1.04 0.85 3.43
N TRP A 35 0.33 1.34 4.45
CA TRP A 35 -0.85 0.64 4.96
C TRP A 35 -1.98 0.54 3.92
N LYS A 36 -2.21 1.63 3.16
CA LYS A 36 -3.18 1.64 2.05
C LYS A 36 -2.77 0.74 0.88
N ILE A 37 -1.46 0.62 0.60
CA ILE A 37 -0.94 -0.31 -0.39
C ILE A 37 -1.25 -1.75 0.01
N LEU A 38 -1.04 -2.11 1.29
CA LEU A 38 -1.38 -3.44 1.79
C LEU A 38 -2.88 -3.75 1.66
N ASP A 39 -3.75 -2.81 2.03
CA ASP A 39 -5.19 -3.01 1.83
C ASP A 39 -5.54 -3.17 0.35
N ARG A 40 -4.90 -2.40 -0.53
CA ARG A 40 -5.09 -2.52 -1.98
C ARG A 40 -4.65 -3.89 -2.51
N TRP A 41 -3.50 -4.40 -2.09
CA TRP A 41 -3.04 -5.74 -2.45
C TRP A 41 -3.92 -6.85 -1.87
N ALA A 42 -4.39 -6.69 -0.63
CA ALA A 42 -5.29 -7.63 0.01
C ALA A 42 -6.65 -7.66 -0.68
N PHE A 43 -7.10 -6.53 -1.23
CA PHE A 43 -8.34 -6.44 -2.00
C PHE A 43 -8.20 -7.01 -3.42
N ASN A 44 -7.17 -6.59 -4.16
CA ASN A 44 -7.02 -6.94 -5.58
C ASN A 44 -6.43 -8.34 -5.80
N THR A 45 -5.42 -8.72 -5.00
CA THR A 45 -4.61 -9.92 -5.22
C THR A 45 -4.33 -10.69 -3.91
N PRO A 46 -5.38 -11.09 -3.16
CA PRO A 46 -5.22 -11.70 -1.83
C PRO A 46 -4.37 -12.97 -1.84
N ALA A 47 -4.57 -13.85 -2.82
CA ALA A 47 -3.80 -15.10 -2.91
C ALA A 47 -2.30 -14.85 -3.14
N ARG A 48 -1.95 -13.85 -3.95
CA ARG A 48 -0.56 -13.46 -4.19
C ARG A 48 0.07 -12.84 -2.96
N LEU A 49 -0.70 -12.04 -2.22
CA LEU A 49 -0.26 -11.43 -0.97
C LEU A 49 0.03 -12.48 0.11
N VAL A 50 -0.83 -13.49 0.26
CA VAL A 50 -0.59 -14.62 1.18
C VAL A 50 0.63 -15.43 0.75
N ALA A 51 0.79 -15.68 -0.56
CA ALA A 51 1.96 -16.39 -1.07
C ALA A 51 3.26 -15.62 -0.75
N LEU A 52 3.27 -14.30 -0.93
CA LEU A 52 4.42 -13.46 -0.60
C LEU A 52 4.76 -13.47 0.90
N GLU A 53 3.75 -13.47 1.78
CA GLU A 53 3.97 -13.64 3.22
C GLU A 53 4.57 -15.00 3.55
N ALA A 54 4.13 -16.06 2.85
CA ALA A 54 4.63 -17.41 3.03
C ALA A 54 6.06 -17.60 2.49
N GLU A 55 6.46 -16.85 1.46
CA GLU A 55 7.85 -16.78 0.98
C GLU A 55 8.78 -16.16 2.05
N GLY A 56 8.25 -15.27 2.89
CA GLY A 56 8.89 -14.79 4.10
C GLY A 56 8.46 -13.36 4.46
N GLU A 57 8.31 -13.08 5.76
CA GLU A 57 7.86 -11.77 6.24
C GLU A 57 8.74 -10.63 5.73
N VAL A 58 10.06 -10.78 5.78
CA VAL A 58 11.02 -9.76 5.29
C VAL A 58 10.85 -9.50 3.79
N ILE A 59 10.47 -10.52 3.00
CA ILE A 59 10.23 -10.36 1.55
C ILE A 59 8.99 -9.50 1.32
N LEU A 60 7.89 -9.80 2.01
CA LEU A 60 6.67 -8.98 1.95
C LEU A 60 6.94 -7.54 2.39
N LEU A 61 7.64 -7.36 3.51
CA LEU A 61 8.00 -6.05 4.04
C LEU A 61 8.88 -5.26 3.05
N GLY A 62 9.91 -5.89 2.49
CA GLY A 62 10.78 -5.29 1.48
C GLY A 62 9.99 -4.83 0.26
N ARG A 63 9.13 -5.70 -0.28
CA ARG A 63 8.27 -5.38 -1.43
C ARG A 63 7.30 -4.23 -1.15
N LEU A 64 6.73 -4.20 0.05
CA LEU A 64 5.87 -3.10 0.48
C LEU A 64 6.64 -1.77 0.53
N LEU A 65 7.87 -1.79 1.04
CA LEU A 65 8.69 -0.59 1.14
C LEU A 65 9.08 -0.06 -0.23
N GLU A 66 9.44 -0.95 -1.16
CA GLU A 66 9.71 -0.62 -2.57
C GLU A 66 8.50 0.09 -3.20
N GLN A 67 7.31 -0.50 -3.07
CA GLN A 67 6.09 0.08 -3.62
C GLN A 67 5.76 1.43 -3.00
N GLN A 68 5.85 1.56 -1.67
CA GLN A 68 5.61 2.83 -0.98
C GLN A 68 6.57 3.92 -1.47
N THR A 69 7.85 3.57 -1.63
CA THR A 69 8.89 4.50 -2.10
C THR A 69 8.63 4.92 -3.54
N LEU A 70 8.28 3.98 -4.41
CA LEU A 70 7.97 4.24 -5.82
C LEU A 70 6.77 5.19 -5.95
N GLU A 71 5.64 4.87 -5.32
CA GLU A 71 4.45 5.71 -5.36
C GLU A 71 4.70 7.09 -4.76
N GLN A 72 5.46 7.17 -3.66
CA GLN A 72 5.80 8.44 -3.05
C GLN A 72 6.68 9.30 -3.98
N ASN A 73 7.65 8.70 -4.67
CA ASN A 73 8.50 9.41 -5.63
C ASN A 73 7.68 9.98 -6.79
N VAL A 74 6.75 9.21 -7.34
CA VAL A 74 5.83 9.68 -8.40
C VAL A 74 4.99 10.87 -7.90
N LEU A 75 4.39 10.74 -6.72
CA LEU A 75 3.54 11.80 -6.17
C LEU A 75 4.32 13.07 -5.83
N ASN A 76 5.56 12.93 -5.35
CA ASN A 76 6.43 14.07 -5.07
C ASN A 76 6.83 14.82 -6.35
N GLN A 77 6.97 14.13 -7.47
CA GLN A 77 7.23 14.75 -8.78
C GLN A 77 5.98 15.42 -9.37
N ALA A 78 4.79 15.07 -8.88
CA ALA A 78 3.51 15.56 -9.36
C ALA A 78 2.81 16.53 -8.39
N VAL A 79 3.56 17.21 -7.51
CA VAL A 79 3.01 18.12 -6.49
C VAL A 79 2.15 19.22 -7.11
N GLU A 80 2.56 19.82 -8.22
CA GLU A 80 1.77 20.87 -8.91
C GLU A 80 0.43 20.32 -9.42
N ARG A 81 0.41 19.07 -9.88
CA ARG A 81 -0.82 18.40 -10.33
C ARG A 81 -1.76 18.13 -9.16
N LEU A 82 -1.22 17.73 -8.01
CA LEU A 82 -2.00 17.57 -6.77
C LEU A 82 -2.60 18.91 -6.33
N GLN A 83 -1.85 20.01 -6.43
CA GLN A 83 -2.31 21.36 -6.05
C GLN A 83 -3.38 21.91 -7.01
N THR A 84 -3.38 21.47 -8.27
CA THR A 84 -4.35 21.89 -9.30
C THR A 84 -5.56 20.96 -9.40
N GLY A 85 -5.69 20.00 -8.48
CA GLY A 85 -6.91 19.19 -8.31
C GLY A 85 -6.82 17.75 -8.82
N SER A 86 -5.68 17.30 -9.34
CA SER A 86 -5.49 15.87 -9.62
C SER A 86 -5.44 15.07 -8.32
N THR A 87 -6.02 13.90 -8.31
CA THR A 87 -5.94 12.97 -7.19
C THR A 87 -4.65 12.13 -7.25
N ALA A 88 -4.20 11.63 -6.11
CA ALA A 88 -3.07 10.69 -6.06
C ALA A 88 -3.35 9.44 -6.91
N HIS A 89 -4.59 8.94 -6.92
CA HIS A 89 -4.96 7.78 -7.71
C HIS A 89 -4.80 8.04 -9.22
N GLU A 90 -5.28 9.18 -9.72
CA GLU A 90 -5.17 9.54 -11.14
C GLU A 90 -3.71 9.73 -11.56
N ILE A 91 -2.89 10.34 -10.72
CA ILE A 91 -1.46 10.52 -11.00
C ILE A 91 -0.75 9.17 -11.09
N LEU A 92 -1.01 8.28 -10.12
CA LEU A 92 -0.39 6.95 -10.09
C LEU A 92 -0.84 6.11 -11.30
N ALA A 93 -2.13 6.15 -11.65
CA ALA A 93 -2.66 5.45 -12.83
C ALA A 93 -2.01 5.91 -14.16
N GLN A 94 -1.54 7.16 -14.23
CA GLN A 94 -0.88 7.72 -15.41
C GLN A 94 0.63 7.49 -15.45
N SER A 95 1.24 7.03 -14.35
CA SER A 95 2.69 6.90 -14.22
C SER A 95 3.29 5.57 -14.69
N GLU A 96 2.50 4.73 -15.37
CA GLU A 96 2.91 3.40 -15.87
C GLU A 96 3.48 2.46 -14.78
N ILE A 97 3.26 2.77 -13.51
CA ILE A 97 3.63 1.90 -12.39
C ILE A 97 2.53 0.87 -12.13
N SER A 98 2.91 -0.37 -11.84
CA SER A 98 1.95 -1.36 -11.35
C SER A 98 1.54 -1.01 -9.92
N LEU A 99 0.24 -0.99 -9.67
CA LEU A 99 -0.34 -0.86 -8.32
C LEU A 99 -0.68 -2.23 -7.70
N GLU A 100 -0.65 -3.28 -8.51
CA GLU A 100 -0.89 -4.66 -8.11
C GLU A 100 0.42 -5.35 -7.72
N LEU A 101 0.28 -6.40 -6.90
CA LEU A 101 1.39 -7.19 -6.37
C LEU A 101 1.79 -8.31 -7.34
#